data_AF-B8LP82-F1
#
_entry.id   AF-B8LP82-F1
#
_cell.length_a   1.000
_cell.length_b   1.000
_cell.length_c   1.000
_cell.angle_alpha   90.00
_cell.angle_beta   90.00
_cell.angle_gamma   90.00
#
_symmetry.space_group_name_H-M   'P 1'
#
loop_
_entity.id
_entity.type
_entity.pdbx_description
1 polymer ?
#
loop_
_entity_poly.entity_id
_entity_poly.type
_entity_poly.pdbx_seq_one_letter_code
_entity_poly.pdbx_strand_id
1 'polypeptide(L)'
;MAVQKSEEEWQAILSPEQFRILRKKGTEFSGTGEYNKYFEDGIYSCVGCGTPLYKSTTKFDSGCGWPAFYEGFPGAIKRTVCIISTDDYSTN
;
A
#
# COMPACT_ATOMS: atom_id res chain seq x y z
N MET A 1 8.32 7.80 -11.41
CA MET A 1 9.56 8.31 -10.79
C MET A 1 9.48 8.11 -9.28
N ALA A 2 10.55 7.62 -8.65
CA ALA A 2 10.62 7.51 -7.20
C ALA A 2 10.94 8.88 -6.59
N VAL A 3 10.04 9.40 -5.75
CA VAL A 3 10.23 10.67 -5.05
C VAL A 3 11.41 10.53 -4.08
N GLN A 4 12.49 11.27 -4.33
CA GLN A 4 13.65 11.34 -3.44
C GLN A 4 13.42 12.45 -2.42
N LYS A 5 13.36 12.08 -1.14
CA LYS A 5 13.31 12.98 0.01
C LYS A 5 14.03 12.30 1.19
N SER A 6 14.61 13.09 2.09
CA SER A 6 15.23 12.60 3.31
C SER A 6 14.18 12.06 4.30
N GLU A 7 14.63 11.34 5.33
CA GLU A 7 13.69 10.84 6.36
C GLU A 7 13.06 11.99 7.14
N GLU A 8 13.82 13.04 7.42
CA GLU A 8 13.37 14.22 8.13
C GLU A 8 12.30 14.97 7.33
N GLU A 9 12.49 15.11 6.02
CA GLU A 9 11.49 15.71 5.13
C GLU A 9 10.19 14.89 5.14
N TRP A 10 10.29 13.56 5.12
CA TRP A 10 9.10 12.68 5.22
C TRP A 10 8.41 12.79 6.57
N GLN A 11 9.16 12.87 7.67
CA GLN A 11 8.60 13.05 9.02
C GLN A 11 7.90 14.41 9.17
N ALA A 12 8.36 15.44 8.45
CA ALA A 12 7.75 16.76 8.48
C ALA A 12 6.43 16.84 7.70
N ILE A 13 6.27 16.05 6.62
CA ILE A 13 5.08 16.12 5.74
C ILE A 13 4.04 15.02 6.01
N LEU A 14 4.45 13.86 6.53
CA LEU A 14 3.55 12.76 6.84
C LEU A 14 3.13 12.81 8.31
N SER A 15 1.91 12.37 8.61
CA SER A 15 1.54 12.11 10.00
C SER A 15 2.43 10.99 10.57
N PRO A 16 2.61 10.92 11.91
CA PRO A 16 3.41 9.88 12.53
C PRO A 16 3.00 8.45 12.11
N GLU A 17 1.70 8.24 11.93
CA GLU A 17 1.14 6.95 11.52
C GLU A 17 1.41 6.65 10.04
N GLN A 18 1.23 7.63 9.15
CA GLN A 18 1.56 7.50 7.74
C GLN A 18 3.05 7.24 7.53
N PHE A 19 3.92 7.91 8.29
CA PHE A 19 5.36 7.69 8.26
C PHE A 19 5.71 6.27 8.72
N ARG A 20 5.11 5.80 9.82
CA ARG A 20 5.30 4.44 10.33
C ARG A 20 4.91 3.38 9.29
N ILE A 21 3.78 3.56 8.62
CA ILE A 21 3.29 2.61 7.61
C ILE A 21 4.14 2.66 6.34
N LEU A 22 4.29 3.84 5.73
CA LEU A 22 4.97 3.99 4.43
C LEU A 22 6.48 3.78 4.48
N ARG A 23 7.14 4.20 5.55
CA ARG A 23 8.61 4.22 5.64
C ARG A 23 9.16 3.15 6.56
N LYS A 24 8.49 2.86 7.68
CA LYS A 24 8.90 1.82 8.64
C LYS A 24 8.24 0.46 8.39
N LYS A 25 7.52 0.27 7.27
CA LYS A 25 6.80 -0.96 6.91
C LYS A 25 5.82 -1.43 8.00
N GLY A 26 5.24 -0.48 8.73
CA GLY A 26 4.22 -0.75 9.72
C GLY A 26 2.86 -1.06 9.08
N THR A 27 1.95 -1.55 9.90
CA THR A 27 0.54 -1.79 9.53
C THR A 27 -0.34 -1.00 10.51
N GLU A 28 -1.38 -0.32 10.01
CA GLU A 28 -2.41 0.31 10.88
C GLU A 28 -3.20 -0.76 11.64
N PHE A 29 -3.88 -0.37 12.73
CA PHE A 29 -4.76 -1.30 13.44
C PHE A 29 -5.99 -1.66 12.59
N SER A 30 -6.50 -2.88 12.79
CA SER A 30 -7.69 -3.34 12.07
C SER A 30 -8.89 -2.46 12.38
N GLY A 31 -9.59 -1.98 11.35
CA GLY A 31 -10.82 -1.22 11.51
C GLY A 31 -10.65 0.25 11.87
N THR A 32 -9.40 0.74 12.04
CA THR A 32 -9.15 2.15 12.41
C THR A 32 -8.92 3.06 11.20
N GLY A 33 -8.61 2.49 10.04
CA GLY A 33 -8.30 3.25 8.83
C GLY A 33 -9.53 3.97 8.26
N GLU A 34 -9.39 5.27 7.98
CA GLU A 34 -10.43 6.14 7.42
C GLU A 34 -11.05 5.56 6.14
N TYR A 35 -10.21 4.99 5.27
CA TYR A 35 -10.64 4.46 3.98
C TYR A 35 -11.17 3.03 4.01
N ASN A 36 -11.21 2.37 5.18
CA ASN A 36 -11.66 0.99 5.29
C ASN A 36 -13.14 0.86 4.87
N LYS A 37 -14.02 1.70 5.44
CA LYS A 37 -15.46 1.73 5.13
C LYS A 37 -15.88 2.92 4.25
N TYR A 38 -14.93 3.54 3.57
CA TYR A 38 -15.19 4.60 2.58
C TYR A 38 -15.46 3.97 1.21
N PHE A 39 -16.58 4.30 0.56
CA PHE A 39 -17.02 3.72 -0.72
C PHE A 39 -17.51 4.78 -1.72
N GLU A 40 -17.16 6.06 -1.51
CA GLU A 40 -17.49 7.09 -2.48
C GLU A 40 -16.64 6.96 -3.75
N ASP A 41 -17.13 7.58 -4.83
CA ASP A 41 -16.47 7.55 -6.12
C ASP A 41 -15.20 8.39 -6.16
N GLY A 42 -14.11 7.81 -6.63
CA GLY A 42 -12.82 8.49 -6.67
C GLY A 42 -11.63 7.59 -7.00
N ILE A 43 -10.45 8.16 -6.78
CA ILE A 43 -9.15 7.52 -7.01
C ILE A 43 -8.37 7.54 -5.71
N TYR A 44 -7.86 6.38 -5.31
CA TYR A 44 -6.95 6.25 -4.17
C TYR A 44 -5.52 6.40 -4.67
N SER A 45 -4.86 7.46 -4.21
CA SER A 45 -3.49 7.79 -4.59
C SER A 45 -2.52 7.56 -3.43
N CYS A 46 -1.26 7.27 -3.75
CA CYS A 46 -0.19 7.17 -2.77
C CYS A 46 -0.04 8.51 -2.03
N VAL A 47 -0.21 8.54 -0.71
CA VAL A 47 -0.04 9.78 0.08
C VAL A 47 1.39 10.33 0.04
N GLY A 48 2.39 9.49 -0.26
CA GLY A 48 3.78 9.94 -0.39
C GLY A 48 4.09 10.65 -1.72
N CYS A 49 3.68 10.06 -2.85
CA CYS A 49 4.07 10.53 -4.18
C CYS A 49 2.93 10.98 -5.08
N GLY A 50 1.68 10.89 -4.62
CA GLY A 50 0.48 11.29 -5.37
C GLY A 50 0.11 10.37 -6.53
N THR A 51 0.86 9.27 -6.75
CA THR A 51 0.58 8.34 -7.86
C THR A 51 -0.75 7.63 -7.65
N PRO A 52 -1.67 7.63 -8.64
CA PRO A 52 -2.91 6.86 -8.60
C PRO A 52 -2.63 5.36 -8.45
N LEU A 53 -3.26 4.70 -7.47
CA LEU A 53 -3.06 3.28 -7.18
C LEU A 53 -4.31 2.45 -7.49
N TYR A 54 -5.48 2.90 -7.02
CA TYR A 54 -6.73 2.15 -7.13
C TYR A 54 -7.90 3.06 -7.51
N LYS A 55 -8.92 2.47 -8.13
CA LYS A 55 -10.20 3.15 -8.43
C LYS A 55 -11.27 2.69 -7.45
N SER A 56 -12.18 3.57 -7.03
CA SER A 56 -13.31 3.23 -6.14
C SER A 56 -14.12 2.02 -6.62
N THR A 57 -14.33 1.90 -7.94
CA THR A 57 -15.05 0.78 -8.56
C THR A 57 -14.40 -0.59 -8.35
N THR A 58 -13.11 -0.61 -7.98
CA THR A 58 -12.37 -1.84 -7.69
C THR A 58 -12.35 -2.21 -6.21
N LYS A 59 -12.90 -1.33 -5.36
CA LYS A 59 -12.98 -1.52 -3.92
C LYS A 59 -14.13 -2.47 -3.59
N PHE A 60 -13.92 -3.31 -2.58
CA PHE A 60 -14.96 -4.18 -2.05
C PHE A 60 -14.81 -4.32 -0.53
N ASP A 61 -15.88 -4.74 0.15
CA ASP A 61 -15.84 -5.04 1.57
C ASP A 61 -15.40 -6.49 1.78
N SER A 62 -14.15 -6.67 2.19
CA SER A 62 -13.58 -7.99 2.51
C SER A 62 -13.86 -8.45 3.95
N GLY A 63 -14.31 -7.53 4.82
CA GLY A 63 -14.40 -7.79 6.26
C GLY A 63 -13.05 -7.96 6.97
N CYS A 64 -11.91 -7.76 6.31
CA CYS A 64 -10.59 -8.02 6.92
C CYS A 64 -10.11 -6.93 7.87
N GLY A 65 -10.74 -5.75 7.86
CA GLY A 65 -10.36 -4.60 8.69
C GLY A 65 -9.48 -3.55 7.99
N TRP A 66 -9.14 -3.75 6.71
CA TRP A 66 -8.40 -2.80 5.88
C TRP A 66 -9.06 -2.62 4.50
N PRO A 67 -8.78 -1.50 3.81
CA PRO A 67 -9.25 -1.29 2.44
C PRO A 67 -8.81 -2.44 1.51
N ALA A 68 -9.76 -3.04 0.80
CA ALA A 68 -9.51 -4.13 -0.13
C ALA A 68 -9.91 -3.74 -1.57
N PHE A 69 -9.03 -4.07 -2.51
CA PHE A 69 -9.20 -3.79 -3.95
C PHE A 69 -8.80 -5.02 -4.75
N TYR A 70 -9.59 -5.37 -5.78
CA TYR A 70 -9.28 -6.53 -6.63
C TYR A 70 -8.34 -6.18 -7.80
N GLU A 71 -8.25 -4.91 -8.17
CA GLU A 71 -7.43 -4.44 -9.29
C GLU A 71 -6.82 -3.06 -8.96
N GLY A 72 -5.55 -2.88 -9.32
CA GLY A 72 -4.85 -1.59 -9.23
C GLY A 72 -4.37 -1.13 -10.60
N PHE A 73 -4.04 0.16 -10.73
CA PHE A 73 -3.60 0.71 -12.01
C PHE A 73 -2.36 -0.02 -12.57
N PRO A 74 -2.32 -0.29 -13.88
CA PRO A 74 -1.17 -0.94 -14.51
C PRO A 74 0.13 -0.17 -14.24
N GLY A 75 1.16 -0.88 -13.76
CA GLY A 75 2.47 -0.30 -13.46
C GLY A 75 2.56 0.57 -12.19
N ALA A 76 1.44 0.82 -11.49
CA ALA A 76 1.44 1.62 -10.27
C ALA A 76 2.01 0.88 -9.05
N ILE A 77 1.88 -0.46 -9.03
CA ILE A 77 2.25 -1.31 -7.89
C ILE A 77 3.35 -2.27 -8.30
N LYS A 78 4.50 -2.18 -7.61
CA LYS A 78 5.60 -3.14 -7.76
C LYS A 78 5.32 -4.36 -6.90
N ARG A 79 5.14 -5.52 -7.53
CA ARG A 79 5.05 -6.82 -6.85
C ARG A 79 6.42 -7.48 -6.91
N THR A 80 6.99 -7.78 -5.74
CA THR A 80 8.20 -8.60 -5.66
C THR A 80 7.76 -10.04 -5.55
N VAL A 81 8.00 -10.83 -6.58
CA VAL A 81 7.79 -12.28 -6.54
C VAL A 81 8.94 -12.89 -5.75
N CYS A 82 8.62 -13.57 -4.65
CA CYS A 82 9.58 -14.46 -4.03
C CYS A 82 9.68 -15.70 -4.93
N ILE A 83 10.63 -15.69 -5.86
CA ILE A 83 11.05 -16.94 -6.49
C ILE A 83 11.74 -17.75 -5.38
N ILE A 84 11.07 -18.80 -4.92
CA ILE A 84 11.82 -19.91 -4.36
C ILE A 84 12.62 -20.46 -5.55
N SER A 85 13.92 -20.22 -5.57
CA SER A 85 14.80 -20.95 -6.48
C SER A 85 14.54 -22.43 -6.23
N THR A 86 14.09 -23.17 -7.23
CA THR A 86 13.92 -24.63 -7.17
C THR A 86 15.26 -25.38 -7.02
N ASP A 87 16.36 -24.66 -6.80
CA ASP A 87 17.70 -25.18 -6.58
C ASP A 87 17.92 -25.66 -5.12
N ASP A 88 16.98 -25.40 -4.20
CA ASP A 88 17.03 -25.88 -2.80
C ASP A 88 16.24 -27.19 -2.55
N TYR A 89 15.83 -27.92 -3.60
CA TYR A 89 15.39 -29.31 -3.47
C TYR A 89 16.47 -30.26 -4.00
N SER A 90 17.69 -30.16 -3.45
CA SER A 90 18.64 -31.25 -3.53
C SER A 90 18.24 -32.30 -2.50
N THR A 91 17.80 -33.45 -3.02
CA THR A 91 17.71 -34.74 -2.33
C THR A 91 18.74 -34.89 -1.21
N ASN A 92 18.25 -35.17 0.01
CA ASN A 92 18.92 -36.03 0.96
C ASN A 92 17.97 -37.19 1.26
#